data_AF-A0A151S7S6-F1
#
_entry.id   AF-A0A151S7S6-F1
#
_cell.length_a   1.000
_cell.length_b   1.000
_cell.length_c   1.000
_cell.angle_alpha   90.00
_cell.angle_beta   90.00
_cell.angle_gamma   90.00
#
_symmetry.space_group_name_H-M   'P 1'
#
loop_
_entity.id
_entity.type
_entity.pdbx_description
1 polymer ?
#
loop_
_entity_poly.entity_id
_entity_poly.type
_entity_poly.pdbx_seq_one_letter_code
_entity_poly.pdbx_strand_id
1 'polypeptide(L)' 'MTATEIRSFLGLAGYYRRFIEGFSRIVMPLTQLTRKDQPFVWTDACEQSF' A
#
# COMPACT_ATOMS: atom_id res chain seq x y z
N MET A 1 -3.55 -1.22 -12.51
CA MET A 1 -2.99 -0.43 -11.39
C MET A 1 -1.48 -0.37 -11.51
N THR A 2 -0.89 0.80 -11.35
CA THR A 2 0.55 1.05 -11.55
C THR A 2 1.25 1.35 -10.21
N ALA A 3 2.56 1.08 -10.15
CA ALA A 3 3.36 1.39 -8.96
C ALA A 3 3.34 2.90 -8.60
N THR A 4 3.10 3.78 -9.57
CA THR A 4 3.00 5.24 -9.34
C THR A 4 1.68 5.60 -8.66
N GLU A 5 0.55 5.03 -9.07
CA GLU A 5 -0.74 5.25 -8.43
C GLU A 5 -0.73 4.78 -6.96
N ILE A 6 -0.12 3.63 -6.68
CA ILE A 6 -0.01 3.08 -5.32
C ILE A 6 0.86 3.97 -4.43
N ARG A 7 1.97 4.51 -4.95
CA ARG A 7 2.79 5.47 -4.20
C ARG A 7 2.03 6.76 -3.89
N SER A 8 1.24 7.27 -4.84
CA SER A 8 0.39 8.44 -4.61
C SER A 8 -0.67 8.17 -3.53
N PHE A 9 -1.34 7.01 -3.61
CA PHE A 9 -2.30 6.58 -2.59
C PHE A 9 -1.66 6.44 -1.20
N LEU A 10 -0.53 5.74 -1.09
CA LEU A 10 0.21 5.57 0.17
C LEU A 10 0.66 6.92 0.76
N GLY A 11 1.02 7.89 -0.09
CA GLY A 11 1.34 9.25 0.34
C GLY A 11 0.15 9.96 0.99
N LEU A 12 -1.04 9.86 0.37
CA LEU A 12 -2.28 10.42 0.92
C LEU A 12 -2.73 9.68 2.18
N ALA A 13 -2.77 8.35 2.15
CA ALA A 13 -3.14 7.51 3.29
C ALA A 13 -2.19 7.73 4.49
N GLY A 14 -0.91 7.98 4.21
CA GLY A 14 0.11 8.31 5.21
C GLY A 14 -0.21 9.57 6.02
N TYR A 15 -0.94 10.54 5.46
CA TYR A 15 -1.41 11.72 6.19
C TYR A 15 -2.37 11.34 7.33
N TYR A 16 -3.23 10.35 7.08
CA TYR A 16 -4.25 9.88 8.02
C TYR A 16 -3.78 8.76 8.96
N ARG A 17 -2.53 8.31 8.82
CA ARG A 17 -1.98 7.16 9.58
C ARG A 17 -2.21 7.22 11.10
N ARG A 18 -2.27 8.42 11.68
CA ARG A 18 -2.43 8.63 13.14
C ARG A 18 -3.84 8.35 13.65
N PHE A 19 -4.81 8.29 12.75
CA PHE A 19 -6.22 8.10 13.07
C PHE A 19 -6.70 6.68 12.76
N ILE A 20 -5.86 5.86 12.15
CA ILE A 20 -6.19 4.50 11.73
C ILE A 20 -5.38 3.53 12.58
N GLU A 21 -6.04 2.86 13.52
CA GLU A 21 -5.42 1.82 14.31
C GLU A 21 -4.95 0.68 13.38
N GLY A 22 -3.70 0.23 13.59
CA GLY A 22 -3.14 -0.83 12.76
C GLY A 22 -2.84 -0.42 11.31
N PHE A 23 -2.82 0.88 10.99
CA PHE A 23 -2.53 1.39 9.63
C PHE A 23 -1.38 0.67 8.93
N SER A 24 -0.25 0.52 9.61
CA SER A 24 0.94 -0.15 9.06
C SER A 24 0.69 -1.60 8.64
N ARG A 25 -0.20 -2.33 9.33
CA ARG A 25 -0.60 -3.69 8.95
C ARG A 25 -1.49 -3.69 7.72
N ILE A 26 -2.43 -2.74 7.66
CA ILE A 26 -3.37 -2.58 6.54
C ILE A 26 -2.61 -2.26 5.26
N VAL A 27 -1.67 -1.30 5.29
CA VAL A 27 -0.93 -0.89 4.07
C VAL A 27 0.31 -1.74 3.79
N MET A 28 0.55 -2.80 4.57
CA MET A 28 1.72 -3.68 4.40
C MET A 28 1.78 -4.33 3.01
N PRO A 29 0.69 -4.90 2.47
CA PRO A 29 0.70 -5.50 1.13
C PRO A 29 1.01 -4.45 0.05
N LEU A 30 0.44 -3.25 0.18
CA LEU A 30 0.67 -2.14 -0.75
C LEU A 30 2.09 -1.59 -0.69
N THR A 31 2.71 -1.55 0.50
CA THR A 31 4.12 -1.13 0.63
C THR A 31 5.08 -2.18 0.06
N GLN A 32 4.77 -3.47 0.19
CA GLN A 32 5.54 -4.54 -0.45
C GLN A 32 5.54 -4.42 -1.98
N LEU A 33 4.40 -4.06 -2.58
CA LEU A 33 4.28 -3.81 -4.03
C LEU A 33 5.17 -2.68 -4.57
N THR A 34 5.64 -1.78 -3.71
CA THR A 34 6.49 -0.65 -4.13
C THR A 34 7.99 -0.94 -4.01
N ARG A 35 8.38 -2.12 -3.51
CA ARG A 35 9.79 -2.52 -3.35
C ARG A 35 10.43 -2.82 -4.69
N LYS A 36 11.68 -2.38 -4.87
CA LYS A 36 12.42 -2.52 -6.14
C LYS A 36 12.81 -3.97 -6.47
N ASP A 37 12.92 -4.83 -5.45
CA ASP A 37 13.48 -6.18 -5.58
C ASP A 37 12.41 -7.26 -5.75
N GLN A 38 11.13 -6.88 -5.92
CA GLN A 38 10.03 -7.83 -6.04
C GLN A 38 9.19 -7.52 -7.29
N PRO A 39 8.79 -8.55 -8.06
CA PRO A 39 7.87 -8.34 -9.17
C PRO A 39 6.56 -7.74 -8.65
N PHE A 40 6.03 -6.79 -9.41
CA PHE A 40 4.74 -6.18 -9.11
C PHE A 40 3.63 -7.21 -9.36
N VAL A 41 3.15 -7.85 -8.30
CA VAL A 41 2.08 -8.86 -8.36
C VAL A 41 0.92 -8.40 -7.49
N TRP A 42 -0.13 -7.91 -8.11
CA TRP A 42 -1.36 -7.55 -7.41
C TRP A 42 -2.04 -8.82 -6.89
N THR A 43 -2.21 -8.92 -5.58
CA THR A 43 -2.83 -10.07 -4.89
C THR A 43 -4.14 -9.67 -4.22
N ASP A 44 -4.96 -10.64 -3.83
CA ASP A 44 -6.20 -10.38 -3.09
C ASP A 44 -5.96 -9.62 -1.78
N ALA A 45 -4.81 -9.83 -1.14
CA ALA A 45 -4.40 -9.05 0.03
C ALA A 45 -4.14 -7.58 -0.31
N CYS A 46 -3.67 -7.27 -1.52
CA CYS A 46 -3.53 -5.89 -2.00
C CYS A 46 -4.88 -5.26 -2.30
N GLU A 47 -5.81 -6.02 -2.90
CA GLU A 47 -7.18 -5.57 -3.16
C GLU A 47 -7.94 -5.27 -1.86
N GLN A 48 -7.82 -6.11 -0.83
CA GLN A 48 -8.45 -5.88 0.47
C GLN A 48 -7.86 -4.69 1.24
N SER A 49 -6.61 -4.34 0.95
CA SER A 49 -5.89 -3.23 1.59
C SER A 49 -6.09 -1.89 0.89
N PHE A 50 -6.61 -1.89 -0.34
CA PHE A 50 -6.82 -0.70 -1.17
C PHE A 50 -8.21 -0.10 -0.93
#